data_AF-A0A9P6CRI1-F1
#
_entry.id   AF-A0A9P6CRI1-F1
#
_cell.length_a   1.000
_cell.length_b   1.000
_cell.length_c   1.000
_cell.angle_alpha   90.00
_cell.angle_beta   90.00
_cell.angle_gamma   90.00
#
_symmetry.space_group_name_H-M   'P 1'
#
loop_
_entity.id
_entity.type
_entity.pdbx_description
1 polymer ?
#
loop_
_entity_poly.entity_id
_entity_poly.type
_entity_poly.pdbx_seq_one_letter_code
_entity_poly.pdbx_strand_id
1 'polypeptide(L)'
;MEIDICELLNSMRLEVSPSKSASGAVTMPPPIDVSDVLMSEDPSYHSDEGSDHSSLSSHSNNDESYGCAYLQAIREQLDKFATTNGEYLEAIFTHREILSSYPAAHHQCARGFSDIAFLLERRAWRADREADTEAVMAFRHEAWSIAASL
;
A
#
# COMPACT_ATOMS: atom_id res chain seq x y z
N MET A 1 31.94 -8.51 -22.92
CA MET A 1 32.25 -8.94 -21.54
C MET A 1 31.21 -9.97 -21.18
N GLU A 2 31.58 -11.24 -21.15
CA GLU A 2 30.71 -12.31 -20.65
C GLU A 2 30.79 -12.28 -19.13
N ILE A 3 29.64 -12.12 -18.47
CA ILE A 3 29.56 -12.12 -17.02
C ILE A 3 29.49 -13.59 -16.59
N ASP A 4 30.48 -14.06 -15.85
CA ASP A 4 30.51 -15.42 -15.33
C ASP A 4 29.50 -15.56 -14.19
N ILE A 5 28.40 -16.24 -14.50
CA ILE A 5 27.27 -16.47 -13.58
C ILE A 5 27.72 -17.31 -12.38
N CYS A 6 28.74 -18.17 -12.54
CA CYS A 6 29.24 -19.02 -11.46
C CYS A 6 29.95 -18.19 -10.38
N GLU A 7 30.67 -17.14 -10.78
CA GLU A 7 31.38 -16.25 -9.86
C GLU A 7 30.39 -15.41 -9.03
N LEU A 8 29.32 -14.92 -9.68
CA LEU A 8 28.26 -14.15 -9.03
C LEU A 8 27.53 -14.98 -7.95
N LEU A 9 27.18 -16.23 -8.26
CA LEU A 9 26.46 -17.10 -7.32
C LEU A 9 27.30 -17.45 -6.09
N ASN A 10 28.61 -17.60 -6.24
CA ASN A 10 29.51 -17.85 -5.12
C ASN A 10 29.64 -16.65 -4.18
N SER A 11 29.51 -15.43 -4.71
CA SER A 11 29.56 -14.19 -3.91
C SER A 11 28.35 -13.98 -3.00
N MET A 12 27.24 -14.65 -3.28
CA MET A 12 25.97 -14.49 -2.54
C MET A 12 25.75 -15.52 -1.43
N ARG A 13 26.74 -16.39 -1.14
CA ARG A 13 26.65 -17.32 -0.01
C ARG A 13 26.76 -16.55 1.32
N LEU A 14 25.63 -16.40 1.99
CA LEU A 14 25.56 -15.88 3.36
C LEU A 14 26.04 -16.96 4.33
N GLU A 15 27.20 -16.73 4.94
CA GLU A 15 27.71 -17.53 6.05
C GLU A 15 26.78 -17.36 7.26
N VAL A 16 26.00 -18.40 7.56
CA VAL A 16 25.16 -18.45 8.75
C VAL A 16 26.06 -18.64 9.97
N SER A 17 26.35 -17.55 10.66
CA SER A 17 26.96 -17.60 11.99
C SER A 17 25.89 -17.91 13.04
N PRO A 18 26.11 -18.89 13.95
CA PRO A 18 25.15 -19.21 15.00
C PRO A 18 25.17 -18.10 16.06
N SER A 19 24.13 -17.27 16.08
CA SER A 19 23.89 -16.30 17.15
C SER A 19 23.38 -17.01 18.41
N LYS A 20 24.09 -16.78 19.50
CA LYS A 20 23.88 -17.39 20.83
C LYS A 20 22.70 -16.68 21.51
N SER A 21 21.54 -17.34 21.60
CA SER A 21 20.35 -16.81 22.28
C SER A 21 20.50 -16.93 23.80
N ALA A 22 20.72 -15.80 24.48
CA ALA A 22 20.60 -15.69 25.92
C ALA A 22 19.17 -15.30 26.30
N SER A 23 18.55 -16.18 27.11
CA SER A 23 17.21 -16.08 27.66
C SER A 23 17.11 -14.93 28.66
N GLY A 24 16.13 -14.02 28.49
CA GLY A 24 15.86 -12.90 29.38
C GLY A 24 14.38 -12.87 29.78
N ALA A 25 14.14 -13.01 31.07
CA ALA A 25 12.84 -13.24 31.69
C ALA A 25 11.84 -12.07 31.54
N VAL A 26 10.57 -12.45 31.38
CA VAL A 26 9.39 -11.57 31.37
C VAL A 26 9.06 -11.14 32.81
N THR A 27 9.10 -9.84 33.08
CA THR A 27 8.61 -9.24 34.34
C THR A 27 7.37 -8.42 34.02
N MET A 28 6.20 -8.88 34.46
CA MET A 28 4.93 -8.16 34.40
C MET A 28 4.91 -7.00 35.41
N PRO A 29 4.42 -5.80 35.04
CA PRO A 29 3.99 -4.79 36.00
C PRO A 29 2.52 -5.02 36.47
N PRO A 30 2.17 -4.59 37.71
CA PRO A 30 0.87 -4.84 38.36
C PRO A 30 -0.29 -4.00 37.78
N PRO A 31 -1.56 -4.38 38.06
CA PRO A 31 -2.75 -3.74 37.50
C PRO A 31 -2.97 -2.33 38.07
N ILE A 32 -3.27 -1.40 37.17
CA ILE A 32 -3.64 -0.01 37.49
C ILE A 32 -5.14 0.04 37.82
N ASP A 33 -5.42 0.69 38.94
CA ASP A 33 -6.73 0.98 39.52
C ASP A 33 -7.55 1.92 38.61
N VAL A 34 -8.73 1.47 38.19
CA VAL A 34 -9.68 2.23 37.36
C VAL A 34 -10.66 2.97 38.26
N SER A 35 -10.34 4.22 38.56
CA SER A 35 -11.32 5.15 39.14
C SER A 35 -12.16 5.76 38.01
N ASP A 36 -13.44 5.38 37.96
CA ASP A 36 -14.45 5.97 37.09
C ASP A 36 -14.70 7.44 37.48
N VAL A 37 -14.18 8.37 36.67
CA VAL A 37 -14.45 9.79 36.81
C VAL A 37 -15.78 10.13 36.14
N LEU A 38 -16.72 10.57 36.98
CA LEU A 38 -18.02 11.14 36.63
C LEU A 38 -17.89 12.18 35.49
N MET A 39 -18.54 11.93 34.36
CA MET A 39 -18.66 12.92 33.28
C MET A 39 -19.79 13.88 33.65
N SER A 40 -19.44 15.07 34.13
CA SER A 40 -20.39 16.18 34.29
C SER A 40 -20.73 16.74 32.92
N GLU A 41 -22.02 16.71 32.59
CA GLU A 41 -22.61 17.32 31.40
C GLU A 41 -22.53 18.86 31.50
N ASP A 42 -21.94 19.51 30.49
CA ASP A 42 -21.96 20.97 30.36
C ASP A 42 -22.79 21.33 29.11
N PRO A 43 -23.83 22.19 29.22
CA PRO A 43 -24.70 22.51 28.11
C PRO A 43 -23.97 23.31 27.02
N SER A 44 -23.99 22.76 25.81
CA SER A 44 -23.57 23.36 24.54
C SER A 44 -23.90 24.85 24.45
N TYR A 45 -22.84 25.66 24.46
CA TYR A 45 -22.84 27.04 24.01
C TYR A 45 -23.32 27.09 22.55
N HIS A 46 -24.42 27.80 22.29
CA HIS A 46 -24.80 28.22 20.96
C HIS A 46 -23.84 29.32 20.49
N SER A 47 -23.21 29.13 19.34
CA SER A 47 -22.52 30.20 18.63
C SER A 47 -22.91 30.13 17.16
N ASP A 48 -23.62 31.17 16.74
CA ASP A 48 -23.94 31.45 15.35
C ASP A 48 -22.64 31.75 14.58
N GLU A 49 -22.17 30.81 13.78
CA GLU A 49 -21.22 31.10 12.70
C GLU A 49 -21.98 31.21 11.38
N GLY A 50 -22.41 32.42 11.07
CA GLY A 50 -22.70 32.84 9.71
C GLY A 50 -21.40 32.88 8.93
N SER A 51 -21.15 31.85 8.14
CA SER A 51 -19.98 31.76 7.28
C SER A 51 -20.42 31.59 5.83
N ASP A 52 -20.76 32.72 5.20
CA ASP A 52 -20.94 32.82 3.77
C ASP A 52 -19.56 32.75 3.10
N HIS A 53 -19.26 31.61 2.46
CA HIS A 53 -18.23 31.56 1.44
C HIS A 53 -18.81 30.98 0.17
N SER A 54 -18.81 31.85 -0.82
CA SER A 54 -19.16 31.65 -2.20
C SER A 54 -18.46 30.48 -2.87
N SER A 55 -19.14 30.04 -3.94
CA SER A 55 -18.58 29.54 -5.19
C SER A 55 -18.62 28.02 -5.33
N LEU A 56 -19.73 27.60 -5.93
CA LEU A 56 -19.90 26.43 -6.77
C LEU A 56 -18.67 26.21 -7.68
N SER A 57 -17.66 25.51 -7.19
CA SER A 57 -16.84 24.69 -8.06
C SER A 57 -17.73 23.52 -8.45
N SER A 58 -18.21 23.53 -9.68
CA SER A 58 -18.71 22.32 -10.33
C SER A 58 -17.56 21.33 -10.40
N HIS A 59 -17.30 20.65 -9.28
CA HIS A 59 -16.51 19.44 -9.24
C HIS A 59 -17.26 18.46 -10.14
N SER A 60 -16.87 18.42 -11.42
CA SER A 60 -16.92 17.15 -12.12
C SER A 60 -16.19 16.21 -11.19
N ASN A 61 -16.90 15.24 -10.61
CA ASN A 61 -16.33 14.14 -9.86
C ASN A 61 -15.51 13.29 -10.84
N ASN A 62 -14.49 13.87 -11.46
CA ASN A 62 -13.39 13.12 -12.02
C ASN A 62 -12.75 12.52 -10.78
N ASP A 63 -13.08 11.26 -10.49
CA ASP A 63 -12.28 10.43 -9.61
C ASP A 63 -10.82 10.65 -10.03
N GLU A 64 -10.08 11.42 -9.22
CA GLU A 64 -8.67 11.71 -9.52
C GLU A 64 -7.93 10.38 -9.53
N SER A 65 -7.65 9.88 -10.74
CA SER A 65 -6.98 8.60 -10.94
C SER A 65 -5.48 8.83 -11.02
N TYR A 66 -4.76 8.39 -10.00
CA TYR A 66 -3.30 8.52 -9.91
C TYR A 66 -2.57 7.34 -10.55
N GLY A 67 -1.39 7.62 -11.10
CA GLY A 67 -0.52 6.63 -11.74
C GLY A 67 -0.43 6.82 -13.25
N CYS A 68 0.43 6.02 -13.89
CA CYS A 68 0.55 6.00 -15.34
C CYS A 68 -0.71 5.40 -15.99
N ALA A 69 -0.92 5.66 -17.28
CA ALA A 69 -2.09 5.19 -18.03
C ALA A 69 -2.33 3.67 -17.89
N TYR A 70 -1.25 2.89 -17.78
CA TYR A 70 -1.34 1.45 -17.52
C TYR A 70 -1.98 1.14 -16.16
N LEU A 71 -1.54 1.79 -15.08
CA LEU A 71 -2.12 1.59 -13.75
C LEU A 71 -3.57 2.07 -13.66
N GLN A 72 -3.90 3.16 -14.36
CA GLN A 72 -5.26 3.64 -14.46
C GLN A 72 -6.17 2.58 -15.12
N ALA A 73 -5.71 1.93 -16.19
CA ALA A 73 -6.44 0.83 -16.83
C ALA A 73 -6.61 -0.39 -15.91
N ILE A 74 -5.59 -0.76 -15.13
CA ILE A 74 -5.71 -1.84 -14.13
C ILE A 74 -6.75 -1.49 -13.07
N ARG A 75 -6.75 -0.24 -12.58
CA ARG A 75 -7.74 0.24 -11.60
C ARG A 75 -9.17 0.17 -12.13
N GLU A 76 -9.40 0.55 -13.39
CA GLU A 76 -10.73 0.48 -14.02
C GLU A 76 -11.24 -0.96 -14.15
N GLN A 77 -10.33 -1.91 -14.35
CA GLN A 77 -10.67 -3.33 -14.51
C GLN A 77 -10.67 -4.08 -13.18
N LEU A 78 -10.36 -3.40 -12.07
CA LEU A 78 -10.11 -4.05 -10.81
C LEU A 78 -11.29 -4.97 -10.45
N ASP A 79 -12.55 -4.55 -10.61
CA ASP A 79 -13.71 -5.37 -10.22
C ASP A 79 -13.81 -6.74 -10.92
N LYS A 80 -13.16 -6.90 -12.06
CA LYS A 80 -13.09 -8.16 -12.81
C LYS A 80 -11.74 -8.86 -12.65
N PHE A 81 -10.79 -8.22 -11.99
CA PHE A 81 -9.42 -8.68 -11.81
C PHE A 81 -9.38 -9.90 -10.88
N ALA A 82 -8.79 -11.00 -11.37
CA ALA A 82 -8.63 -12.24 -10.64
C ALA A 82 -7.21 -12.30 -10.05
N THR A 83 -7.08 -12.64 -8.77
CA THR A 83 -5.76 -12.72 -8.13
C THR A 83 -5.25 -14.15 -8.01
N THR A 84 -6.13 -15.15 -8.09
CA THR A 84 -5.76 -16.58 -7.94
C THR A 84 -4.71 -17.06 -8.95
N ASN A 85 -4.69 -16.50 -10.16
CA ASN A 85 -3.75 -16.91 -11.22
C ASN A 85 -2.48 -16.04 -11.30
N GLY A 86 -2.28 -15.12 -10.35
CA GLY A 86 -1.11 -14.24 -10.36
C GLY A 86 -1.17 -13.10 -11.38
N GLU A 87 -2.34 -12.72 -11.89
CA GLU A 87 -2.49 -11.59 -12.83
C GLU A 87 -1.91 -10.27 -12.26
N TYR A 88 -1.94 -10.11 -10.93
CA TYR A 88 -1.30 -8.99 -10.23
C TYR A 88 0.22 -8.94 -10.43
N LEU A 89 0.90 -10.09 -10.56
CA LEU A 89 2.33 -10.17 -10.81
C LEU A 89 2.67 -9.72 -12.24
N GLU A 90 1.88 -10.17 -13.21
CA GLU A 90 2.01 -9.71 -14.60
C GLU A 90 1.81 -8.19 -14.69
N ALA A 91 0.84 -7.64 -13.92
CA ALA A 91 0.64 -6.21 -13.84
C ALA A 91 1.86 -5.47 -13.27
N ILE A 92 2.45 -5.99 -12.20
CA ILE A 92 3.66 -5.41 -11.60
C ILE A 92 4.85 -5.47 -12.58
N PHE A 93 5.09 -6.61 -13.22
CA PHE A 93 6.21 -6.75 -14.16
C PHE A 93 6.04 -5.89 -15.41
N THR A 94 4.82 -5.83 -15.96
CA THR A 94 4.51 -4.95 -17.10
C THR A 94 4.72 -3.49 -16.72
N HIS A 95 4.26 -3.06 -15.53
CA HIS A 95 4.53 -1.72 -15.03
C HIS A 95 6.03 -1.43 -14.95
N ARG A 96 6.83 -2.35 -14.40
CA ARG A 96 8.29 -2.18 -14.27
C ARG A 96 9.00 -2.04 -15.62
N GLU A 97 8.57 -2.81 -16.62
CA GLU A 97 9.11 -2.70 -17.98
C GLU A 97 8.81 -1.32 -18.59
N ILE A 98 7.58 -0.85 -18.47
CA ILE A 98 7.17 0.48 -18.95
C ILE A 98 7.93 1.59 -18.18
N LEU A 99 8.04 1.46 -16.86
CA LEU A 99 8.80 2.37 -16.00
C LEU A 99 10.26 2.47 -16.46
N SER A 100 10.91 1.34 -16.71
CA SER A 100 12.30 1.31 -17.18
C SER A 100 12.50 2.00 -18.54
N SER A 101 11.47 1.96 -19.39
CA SER A 101 11.50 2.58 -20.72
C SER A 101 11.30 4.09 -20.65
N TYR A 102 10.47 4.59 -19.73
CA TYR A 102 10.21 6.02 -19.58
C TYR A 102 9.88 6.43 -18.12
N PRO A 103 10.90 6.61 -17.25
CA PRO A 103 10.70 6.91 -15.83
C PRO A 103 9.95 8.21 -15.55
N ALA A 104 10.10 9.20 -16.43
CA ALA A 104 9.48 10.51 -16.29
C ALA A 104 7.93 10.49 -16.39
N ALA A 105 7.28 9.39 -16.78
CA ALA A 105 5.81 9.30 -16.75
C ALA A 105 5.25 8.74 -15.42
N HIS A 106 6.10 8.41 -14.44
CA HIS A 106 5.70 7.52 -13.34
C HIS A 106 5.72 8.16 -11.94
N HIS A 107 5.78 9.49 -11.84
CA HIS A 107 5.85 10.22 -10.56
C HIS A 107 4.67 9.94 -9.62
N GLN A 108 3.50 9.62 -10.19
CA GLN A 108 2.27 9.35 -9.43
C GLN A 108 2.00 7.85 -9.24
N CYS A 109 2.86 6.97 -9.76
CA CYS A 109 2.63 5.52 -9.69
C CYS A 109 2.68 4.98 -8.27
N ALA A 110 3.52 5.54 -7.38
CA ALA A 110 3.54 5.15 -5.98
C ALA A 110 2.15 5.33 -5.32
N ARG A 111 1.46 6.44 -5.61
CA ARG A 111 0.08 6.68 -5.15
C ARG A 111 -0.92 5.76 -5.85
N GLY A 112 -0.81 5.60 -7.17
CA GLY A 112 -1.68 4.71 -7.94
C GLY A 112 -1.66 3.26 -7.43
N PHE A 113 -0.49 2.70 -7.13
CA PHE A 113 -0.36 1.38 -6.53
C PHE A 113 -0.92 1.29 -5.10
N SER A 114 -0.71 2.35 -4.30
CA SER A 114 -1.27 2.42 -2.95
C SER A 114 -2.80 2.40 -2.99
N ASP A 115 -3.40 3.12 -3.94
CA ASP A 115 -4.85 3.13 -4.16
C ASP A 115 -5.36 1.74 -4.61
N ILE A 116 -4.68 1.09 -5.55
CA ILE A 116 -5.03 -0.27 -5.99
C ILE A 116 -4.99 -1.25 -4.81
N ALA A 117 -3.93 -1.21 -4.00
CA ALA A 117 -3.81 -2.04 -2.81
C ALA A 117 -4.96 -1.78 -1.82
N PHE A 118 -5.31 -0.53 -1.58
CA PHE A 118 -6.43 -0.17 -0.71
C PHE A 118 -7.78 -0.68 -1.24
N LEU A 119 -8.00 -0.62 -2.56
CA LEU A 119 -9.23 -1.13 -3.18
C LEU A 119 -9.33 -2.66 -3.11
N LEU A 120 -8.20 -3.37 -3.27
CA LEU A 120 -8.14 -4.82 -3.11
C LEU A 120 -8.38 -5.24 -1.65
N GLU A 121 -7.83 -4.53 -0.68
CA GLU A 121 -8.00 -4.84 0.75
C GLU A 121 -9.47 -4.75 1.20
N ARG A 122 -10.27 -3.89 0.56
CA ARG A 122 -11.69 -3.67 0.91
C ARG A 122 -12.66 -4.53 0.11
N ARG A 123 -12.13 -5.38 -0.76
CA ARG A 123 -12.92 -6.16 -1.69
C ARG A 123 -13.64 -7.31 -1.00
N ALA A 124 -14.87 -7.57 -1.43
CA ALA A 124 -15.60 -8.74 -0.97
C ALA A 124 -14.96 -10.03 -1.51
N TRP A 125 -14.87 -11.04 -0.64
CA TRP A 125 -14.33 -12.35 -0.96
C TRP A 125 -15.05 -12.99 -2.16
N ARG A 126 -14.27 -13.66 -3.02
CA ARG A 126 -14.72 -14.47 -4.15
C ARG A 126 -13.65 -15.53 -4.43
N ALA A 127 -14.04 -16.69 -4.97
CA ALA A 127 -13.13 -17.82 -5.17
C ALA A 127 -11.95 -17.55 -6.14
N ASP A 128 -12.12 -16.64 -7.10
CA ASP A 128 -11.09 -16.15 -8.04
C ASP A 128 -10.22 -15.02 -7.47
N ARG A 129 -10.41 -14.71 -6.17
CA ARG A 129 -9.75 -13.61 -5.45
C ARG A 129 -9.04 -14.07 -4.18
N GLU A 130 -8.71 -15.37 -4.10
CA GLU A 130 -8.11 -15.96 -2.90
C GLU A 130 -6.75 -15.32 -2.57
N ALA A 131 -6.05 -14.80 -3.58
CA ALA A 131 -4.73 -14.17 -3.41
C ALA A 131 -4.79 -12.63 -3.29
N ASP A 132 -5.95 -12.04 -2.94
CA ASP A 132 -6.08 -10.59 -2.76
C ASP A 132 -5.11 -10.08 -1.68
N THR A 133 -4.88 -10.85 -0.62
CA THR A 133 -3.92 -10.51 0.44
C THR A 133 -2.48 -10.38 -0.07
N GLU A 134 -2.03 -11.33 -0.89
CA GLU A 134 -0.71 -11.35 -1.50
C GLU A 134 -0.58 -10.21 -2.53
N ALA A 135 -1.63 -9.98 -3.32
CA ALA A 135 -1.69 -8.88 -4.27
C ALA A 135 -1.57 -7.52 -3.57
N VAL A 136 -2.30 -7.30 -2.47
CA VAL A 136 -2.21 -6.07 -1.64
C VAL A 136 -0.78 -5.83 -1.19
N MET A 137 -0.12 -6.86 -0.66
CA MET A 137 1.27 -6.75 -0.20
C MET A 137 2.24 -6.47 -1.35
N ALA A 138 2.06 -7.13 -2.49
CA ALA A 138 2.88 -6.91 -3.68
C ALA A 138 2.74 -5.49 -4.24
N PHE A 139 1.52 -4.96 -4.33
CA PHE A 139 1.29 -3.59 -4.78
C PHE A 139 1.78 -2.54 -3.79
N ARG A 140 1.65 -2.76 -2.47
CA ARG A 140 2.26 -1.88 -1.46
C ARG A 140 3.79 -1.86 -1.54
N HIS A 141 4.40 -3.02 -1.74
CA HIS A 141 5.84 -3.12 -1.95
C HIS A 141 6.28 -2.36 -3.21
N GLU A 142 5.54 -2.50 -4.31
CA GLU A 142 5.83 -1.77 -5.55
C GLU A 142 5.69 -0.25 -5.37
N ALA A 143 4.66 0.21 -4.67
CA ALA A 143 4.49 1.62 -4.31
C ALA A 143 5.71 2.17 -3.56
N TRP A 144 6.20 1.42 -2.56
CA TRP A 144 7.39 1.79 -1.81
C TRP A 144 8.65 1.79 -2.68
N SER A 145 8.84 0.77 -3.52
CA SER A 145 9.99 0.68 -4.42
C SER A 145 10.07 1.87 -5.39
N ILE A 146 8.93 2.33 -5.89
CA ILE A 146 8.85 3.51 -6.77
C ILE A 146 9.17 4.77 -5.98
N ALA A 147 8.56 4.97 -4.81
CA ALA A 147 8.80 6.13 -3.97
C ALA A 147 10.26 6.24 -3.47
N ALA A 148 10.96 5.11 -3.39
CA ALA A 148 12.38 5.08 -3.03
C ALA A 148 13.33 5.33 -4.22
N SER A 149 12.83 5.26 -5.47
CA SER A 149 13.66 5.33 -6.68
C SER A 149 13.40 6.53 -7.58
N LEU A 150 12.22 7.16 -7.49
CA LEU A 150 11.85 8.39 -8.21
C LEU A 150 11.95 9.62 -7.30
#